data_AF-G4Z7A8-F1
#
_entry.id   AF-G4Z7A8-F1
#
_cell.length_a   1.000
_cell.length_b   1.000
_cell.length_c   1.000
_cell.angle_alpha   90.00
_cell.angle_beta   90.00
_cell.angle_gamma   90.00
#
_symmetry.space_group_name_H-M   'P 1'
#
loop_
_entity.id
_entity.type
_entity.pdbx_description
1 polymer ?
#
loop_
_entity_poly.entity_id
_entity_poly.type
_entity_poly.pdbx_seq_one_letter_code
_entity_poly.pdbx_strand_id
1 'polypeptide(L)'
;YVLLPMVARILFAVPSSSAQIERDFGNSGKMVTALRASTSTANIDMACFLHQHRSFVDVCQCPKLKASEVDEHIPSNVKINLEPEVVERMEWNQLAQACFSTS
;
A
#
# COMPACT_ATOMS: atom_id res chain seq x y z
N TYR A 1 -12.63 34.39 -25.40
CA TYR A 1 -12.26 34.21 -23.97
C TYR A 1 -12.05 32.74 -23.62
N VAL A 2 -11.09 32.05 -24.25
CA VAL A 2 -10.82 30.62 -23.97
C VAL A 2 -9.72 30.42 -22.93
N LEU A 3 -8.80 31.39 -22.81
CA LEU A 3 -7.67 31.34 -21.89
C LEU A 3 -8.06 31.63 -20.44
N LEU A 4 -8.98 32.57 -20.20
CA LEU A 4 -9.38 32.99 -18.85
C LEU A 4 -9.96 31.82 -18.02
N PRO A 5 -10.88 30.99 -18.56
CA PRO A 5 -11.37 29.81 -17.83
C PRO A 5 -10.29 28.76 -17.61
N MET A 6 -9.36 28.59 -18.54
CA MET A 6 -8.26 27.62 -18.42
C MET A 6 -7.31 28.01 -17.27
N VAL A 7 -6.91 29.28 -17.22
CA VAL A 7 -6.07 29.84 -16.15
C VAL A 7 -6.76 29.73 -14.79
N ALA A 8 -8.06 30.05 -14.72
CA ALA A 8 -8.83 29.92 -13.49
C ALA A 8 -8.84 28.48 -12.95
N ARG A 9 -9.08 27.48 -13.81
CA ARG A 9 -9.04 26.06 -13.38
C ARG A 9 -7.68 25.64 -12.84
N ILE A 10 -6.59 26.08 -13.47
CA ILE A 10 -5.24 25.76 -13.00
C ILE A 10 -5.01 26.42 -11.63
N LEU A 11 -5.30 27.73 -11.52
CA LEU A 11 -5.09 28.48 -10.29
C LEU A 11 -5.87 27.89 -9.10
N PHE A 12 -7.14 27.52 -9.32
CA PHE A 12 -7.99 26.94 -8.28
C PHE A 12 -7.76 25.44 -8.04
N ALA A 13 -7.02 24.74 -8.91
CA ALA A 13 -6.62 23.35 -8.69
C ALA A 13 -5.37 23.24 -7.81
N VAL A 14 -4.56 24.30 -7.69
CA VAL A 14 -3.38 24.30 -6.84
C VAL A 14 -3.83 24.42 -5.37
N PRO A 15 -3.48 23.44 -4.50
CA PRO A 15 -3.79 23.53 -3.08
C PRO A 15 -3.10 24.75 -2.47
N SER A 16 -3.81 25.51 -1.64
CA SER A 16 -3.24 26.64 -0.90
C SER A 16 -2.43 26.22 0.34
N SER A 17 -2.41 24.92 0.67
CA SER A 17 -1.78 24.36 1.86
C SER A 17 -1.12 23.01 1.57
N SER A 18 -0.03 22.72 2.29
CA SER A 18 0.63 21.41 2.35
C SER A 18 -0.15 20.33 3.10
N ALA A 19 -1.28 20.66 3.74
CA ALA A 19 -2.02 19.73 4.59
C ALA A 19 -2.47 18.44 3.88
N GLN A 20 -2.64 18.46 2.55
CA GLN A 20 -2.89 17.24 1.76
C GLN A 20 -1.65 16.34 1.73
N ILE A 21 -0.50 16.92 1.40
CA ILE A 21 0.80 16.23 1.37
C ILE A 21 1.16 15.70 2.76
N GLU A 22 0.92 16.46 3.83
CA GLU A 22 1.17 16.02 5.21
C GLU A 22 0.31 14.80 5.60
N ARG A 23 -0.97 14.81 5.21
CA ARG A 23 -1.85 13.64 5.43
C ARG A 23 -1.35 12.41 4.67
N ASP A 24 -0.82 12.60 3.47
CA ASP A 24 -0.26 11.53 2.65
C ASP A 24 1.02 10.95 3.27
N PHE A 25 1.93 11.81 3.76
CA PHE A 25 3.10 11.37 4.53
C PHE A 25 2.71 10.64 5.82
N GLY A 26 1.63 11.08 6.49
CA GLY A 26 1.10 10.40 7.66
C GLY A 26 0.64 8.97 7.35
N ASN A 27 -0.08 8.79 6.25
CA ASN A 27 -0.54 7.47 5.79
C ASN A 27 0.61 6.54 5.40
N SER A 28 1.64 7.09 4.75
CA SER A 28 2.82 6.32 4.31
C SER A 28 3.92 6.21 5.38
N GLY A 29 3.73 6.81 6.55
CA GLY A 29 4.74 6.97 7.60
C GLY A 29 5.41 5.68 8.01
N LYS A 30 4.65 4.58 8.17
CA LYS A 30 5.21 3.25 8.52
C LYS A 30 6.07 2.66 7.41
N MET A 31 5.73 2.89 6.14
CA MET A 31 6.50 2.40 4.99
C MET A 31 7.85 3.12 4.87
N VAL A 32 7.90 4.41 5.19
CA VAL A 32 9.12 5.22 5.10
C VAL A 32 9.97 5.23 6.39
N THR A 33 9.49 4.62 7.47
CA THR A 33 10.21 4.48 8.75
C THR A 33 10.45 3.01 9.11
N ALA A 34 9.46 2.37 9.74
CA ALA A 34 9.58 1.03 10.31
C ALA A 34 9.85 -0.06 9.26
N LEU A 35 9.26 0.07 8.06
CA LEU A 35 9.39 -0.91 6.98
C LEU A 35 10.38 -0.48 5.89
N ARG A 36 11.10 0.64 6.08
CA ARG A 36 11.99 1.20 5.05
C ARG A 36 13.12 0.24 4.66
N ALA A 37 13.65 -0.52 5.61
CA ALA A 37 14.74 -1.47 5.36
C ALA A 37 14.26 -2.75 4.64
N SER A 38 12.97 -3.08 4.75
CA SER A 38 12.37 -4.30 4.19
C SER A 38 11.53 -4.04 2.94
N THR A 39 11.32 -2.78 2.55
CA THR A 39 10.50 -2.39 1.41
C THR A 39 11.33 -1.56 0.43
N SER A 40 11.35 -1.93 -0.85
CA SER A 40 12.03 -1.14 -1.87
C SER A 40 11.37 0.23 -2.06
N THR A 41 12.16 1.26 -2.37
CA THR A 41 11.64 2.61 -2.63
C THR A 41 10.58 2.61 -3.73
N ALA A 42 10.79 1.85 -4.81
CA ALA A 42 9.83 1.73 -5.90
C ALA A 42 8.48 1.17 -5.45
N ASN A 43 8.47 0.21 -4.51
CA ASN A 43 7.23 -0.34 -3.96
C ASN A 43 6.53 0.67 -3.04
N ILE A 44 7.28 1.47 -2.29
CA ILE A 44 6.72 2.55 -1.45
C ILE A 44 6.03 3.58 -2.35
N ASP A 45 6.70 4.03 -3.41
CA ASP A 45 6.16 5.03 -4.34
C ASP A 45 4.88 4.53 -5.03
N MET A 46 4.89 3.28 -5.50
CA MET A 46 3.72 2.65 -6.11
C MET A 46 2.55 2.53 -5.12
N ALA A 47 2.82 2.12 -3.88
CA ALA A 47 1.79 2.01 -2.84
C ALA A 47 1.17 3.37 -2.50
N CYS A 48 2.00 4.42 -2.40
CA CYS A 48 1.53 5.79 -2.17
C CYS A 48 0.63 6.26 -3.33
N PHE A 49 1.07 6.03 -4.58
CA PHE A 49 0.33 6.40 -5.78
C PHE A 49 -1.05 5.74 -5.83
N LEU A 50 -1.11 4.43 -5.62
CA LEU A 50 -2.36 3.66 -5.64
C LEU A 50 -3.32 4.07 -4.52
N HIS A 51 -2.81 4.36 -3.32
CA HIS A 51 -3.64 4.80 -2.18
C HIS A 51 -4.30 6.16 -2.45
N GLN A 52 -3.59 7.09 -3.07
CA GLN A 52 -4.13 8.42 -3.44
C GLN A 52 -5.10 8.33 -4.63
N HIS A 53 -4.94 7.35 -5.52
CA HIS A 53 -5.70 7.21 -6.74
C HIS A 53 -6.57 5.94 -6.74
N ARG A 54 -7.51 5.86 -5.79
CA ARG A 54 -8.40 4.70 -5.61
C ARG A 54 -9.30 4.39 -6.82
N SER A 55 -9.42 5.30 -7.78
CA SER A 55 -10.08 5.02 -9.06
C SER A 55 -9.31 4.05 -9.96
N PHE A 56 -8.00 3.88 -9.75
CA PHE A 56 -7.16 2.95 -10.52
C PHE A 56 -7.26 1.52 -10.02
N VAL A 57 -7.53 1.32 -8.73
CA VAL A 57 -7.65 -0.01 -8.11
C VAL A 57 -8.81 0.03 -7.14
N ASP A 58 -9.95 -0.51 -7.58
CA ASP A 58 -10.99 -0.91 -6.64
C ASP A 58 -10.62 -2.29 -6.09
N VAL A 59 -10.05 -2.31 -4.88
CA VAL A 59 -9.71 -3.56 -4.19
C VAL A 59 -10.94 -4.46 -4.01
N CYS A 60 -12.15 -3.89 -4.01
CA CYS A 60 -13.40 -4.65 -3.94
C CYS A 60 -13.78 -5.29 -5.29
N GLN A 61 -13.17 -4.85 -6.40
CA GLN A 61 -13.33 -5.45 -7.73
C GLN A 61 -12.26 -6.49 -8.06
N CYS A 62 -11.21 -6.60 -7.23
CA CYS A 62 -10.28 -7.72 -7.36
C CYS A 62 -11.02 -9.02 -7.02
N PRO A 63 -11.07 -10.02 -7.94
CA PRO A 63 -11.68 -11.30 -7.62
C PRO A 63 -10.97 -11.92 -6.42
N LYS A 64 -11.74 -12.43 -5.46
CA LYS A 64 -11.17 -13.14 -4.31
C LYS A 64 -10.40 -14.35 -4.81
N LEU A 65 -9.13 -14.43 -4.42
CA LEU A 65 -8.31 -15.61 -4.63
C LEU A 65 -8.92 -16.80 -3.88
N LYS A 66 -9.01 -17.95 -4.56
CA LYS A 66 -9.31 -19.21 -3.86
C LYS A 66 -8.09 -19.63 -3.07
N ALA A 67 -8.29 -20.38 -1.99
CA ALA A 67 -7.19 -20.89 -1.15
C ALA A 67 -6.14 -21.67 -1.96
N SER A 68 -6.56 -22.38 -3.01
CA SER A 68 -5.67 -23.13 -3.90
C SER A 68 -4.82 -22.25 -4.83
N GLU A 69 -5.19 -20.99 -5.04
CA GLU A 69 -4.55 -20.08 -6.00
C GLU A 69 -3.57 -19.10 -5.30
N VAL A 70 -3.54 -19.09 -3.96
CA VAL A 70 -2.76 -18.12 -3.17
C VAL A 70 -1.26 -18.25 -3.47
N ASP A 71 -0.70 -19.46 -3.43
CA ASP A 71 0.75 -19.69 -3.59
C ASP A 71 1.31 -19.27 -4.95
N GLU A 72 0.45 -19.29 -5.97
CA GLU A 72 0.75 -18.88 -7.35
C GLU A 72 0.73 -17.36 -7.53
N HIS A 73 -0.01 -16.64 -6.68
CA HIS A 73 -0.18 -15.19 -6.74
C HIS A 73 0.68 -14.43 -5.73
N ILE A 74 1.48 -15.12 -4.91
CA ILE A 74 2.49 -14.48 -4.05
C ILE A 74 3.60 -13.92 -4.96
N PRO A 75 3.83 -12.59 -4.98
CA PRO A 75 4.88 -12.00 -5.78
C PRO A 75 6.26 -12.55 -5.39
N SER A 76 7.04 -12.96 -6.37
CA SER A 76 8.36 -13.61 -6.16
C SER A 76 9.36 -12.72 -5.41
N ASN A 77 9.20 -11.39 -5.50
CA ASN A 77 9.99 -10.41 -4.77
C ASN A 77 9.62 -10.27 -3.27
N VAL A 78 8.56 -10.96 -2.82
CA VAL A 78 8.11 -10.99 -1.42
C VAL A 78 8.28 -12.39 -0.81
N LYS A 79 8.60 -13.41 -1.62
CA LYS A 79 8.96 -14.75 -1.11
C LYS A 79 10.32 -14.68 -0.42
N ILE A 80 10.29 -14.59 0.91
CA ILE A 80 11.46 -14.84 1.75
C ILE A 80 11.57 -16.37 1.88
N ASN A 81 12.61 -16.96 1.31
CA ASN A 81 12.95 -18.36 1.57
C ASN A 81 13.42 -18.46 3.02
N LEU A 82 12.47 -18.66 3.93
CA LEU A 82 12.76 -19.07 5.29
C LEU A 82 12.95 -20.58 5.28
N GLU A 83 14.09 -21.04 5.80
CA GLU A 83 14.35 -22.47 5.99
C GLU A 83 13.18 -23.10 6.79
N PRO A 84 12.77 -24.34 6.48
CA PRO A 84 11.63 -24.99 7.12
C PRO A 84 11.73 -25.00 8.66
N GLU A 85 12.94 -25.17 9.19
CA GLU A 85 13.23 -25.13 10.63
C GLU A 85 12.96 -23.76 11.27
N VAL A 86 13.07 -22.66 10.49
CA VAL A 86 12.78 -21.30 10.94
C VAL A 86 11.27 -21.05 10.92
N VAL A 87 10.56 -21.61 9.94
CA VAL A 87 9.10 -21.52 9.83
C VAL A 87 8.42 -22.30 10.97
N GLU A 88 8.91 -23.51 11.30
CA GLU A 88 8.38 -24.31 12.42
C GLU A 88 8.61 -23.66 13.79
N ARG A 89 9.69 -22.89 13.95
CA ARG A 89 9.99 -22.17 15.20
C ARG A 89 9.17 -20.89 15.38
N MET A 90 8.58 -20.39 14.31
CA MET A 90 7.70 -19.22 14.38
C MET A 90 6.28 -19.70 14.63
N GLU A 91 5.72 -19.34 15.78
CA GLU A 91 4.32 -19.57 16.16
C GLU A 91 3.37 -18.71 15.32
N TRP A 92 3.37 -18.92 14.00
CA TRP A 92 2.58 -18.16 13.02
C TRP A 92 1.09 -18.23 13.31
N ASN A 93 0.62 -19.34 13.88
CA ASN A 93 -0.77 -19.51 14.29
C ASN A 93 -1.17 -18.51 15.40
N GLN A 94 -0.27 -18.24 16.35
CA GLN A 94 -0.52 -17.26 17.43
C GLN A 94 -0.49 -15.82 16.91
N LEU A 95 0.41 -15.54 15.96
CA LEU A 95 0.57 -14.20 15.37
C LEU A 95 -0.59 -13.86 14.42
N ALA A 96 -1.07 -14.83 13.63
CA ALA A 96 -2.26 -14.69 12.80
C ALA A 96 -3.55 -14.55 13.64
N GLN A 97 -3.67 -15.29 14.75
CA GLN A 97 -4.76 -15.07 15.71
C GLN A 97 -4.72 -13.67 16.30
N ALA A 98 -3.57 -13.19 16.78
CA ALA A 98 -3.46 -11.85 17.36
C ALA A 98 -3.73 -10.71 16.36
N CYS A 99 -3.43 -10.90 15.07
CA CYS A 99 -3.66 -9.89 14.04
C CYS A 99 -5.10 -9.86 13.48
N PHE A 100 -5.82 -10.97 13.53
CA PHE A 100 -7.15 -11.10 12.91
C PHE A 100 -8.27 -11.52 13.86
N SER A 101 -7.98 -11.81 15.14
CA SER A 101 -9.00 -11.90 16.18
C SER A 101 -9.42 -10.50 16.60
N THR A 102 -10.62 -10.11 16.20
CA THR A 102 -11.30 -8.90 16.66
C THR A 102 -11.50 -8.92 18.19
N SER A 103 -11.33 -7.77 18.85
CA SER A 103 -12.12 -7.43 20.05
C SER A 103 -13.58 -7.25 19.69
#